data_AF-A0A2V9VL00-F1
#
_entry.id   AF-A0A2V9VL00-F1
#
_cell.length_a   1.000
_cell.length_b   1.000
_cell.length_c   1.000
_cell.angle_alpha   90.00
_cell.angle_beta   90.00
_cell.angle_gamma   90.00
#
_symmetry.space_group_name_H-M   'P 1'
#
loop_
_entity.id
_entity.type
_entity.pdbx_description
1 polymer ?
#
loop_
_entity_poly.entity_id
_entity_poly.type
_entity_poly.pdbx_seq_one_letter_code
_entity_poly.pdbx_strand_id
1 'polypeptide(L)'
;MTQPLLQRDIVKRPDRVRLAGRILFLTEDPELIRRQLAGEDLPWDTKTPANNPKLRDDISTDEITPAHYCFYFDQTLGEIPYMGLKCGNDVPIGRGDVKRGGFVCAVSGKRRGKGSSREQSPYAEMSAGIQLVIA
;
A
#
# COMPACT_ATOMS: atom_id res chain seq x y z
N MET A 1 1.42 -18.00 17.73
CA MET A 1 0.04 -18.44 17.43
C MET A 1 -0.92 -17.34 17.85
N THR A 2 -1.75 -16.85 16.94
CA THR A 2 -2.80 -15.87 17.24
C THR A 2 -3.90 -16.52 18.08
N GLN A 3 -4.33 -15.87 19.16
CA GLN A 3 -5.43 -16.36 20.00
C GLN A 3 -6.73 -16.52 19.19
N PRO A 4 -7.55 -17.56 19.48
CA PRO A 4 -8.86 -17.75 18.85
C PRO A 4 -9.72 -16.47 18.97
N LEU A 5 -10.49 -16.16 17.93
CA LEU A 5 -11.35 -14.97 17.91
C LEU A 5 -12.34 -14.95 19.09
N LEU A 6 -12.81 -16.12 19.53
CA LEU A 6 -13.71 -16.30 20.68
C LEU A 6 -13.06 -15.96 22.04
N GLN A 7 -11.73 -15.90 22.10
CA GLN A 7 -10.97 -15.66 23.33
C GLN A 7 -10.32 -14.27 23.34
N ARG A 8 -10.56 -13.44 22.30
CA ARG A 8 -10.03 -12.09 22.24
C ARG A 8 -10.93 -11.13 23.00
N ASP A 9 -10.36 -10.46 24.00
CA ASP A 9 -11.02 -9.32 24.64
C ASP A 9 -11.27 -8.22 23.61
N ILE A 10 -12.55 -7.93 23.36
CA ILE A 10 -12.97 -6.85 22.46
C ILE A 10 -13.00 -5.54 23.26
N VAL A 11 -11.86 -4.87 23.31
CA VAL A 11 -11.76 -3.53 23.90
C VAL A 11 -12.11 -2.46 22.87
N LYS A 12 -12.74 -1.37 23.32
CA LYS A 12 -12.95 -0.18 22.47
C LYS A 12 -11.58 0.30 21.99
N ARG A 13 -11.44 0.53 20.68
CA ARG A 13 -10.21 1.11 20.13
C ARG A 13 -10.01 2.52 20.70
N PRO A 14 -8.76 2.96 20.93
CA PRO A 14 -8.48 4.33 21.34
C PRO A 14 -9.09 5.34 20.36
N ASP A 15 -9.55 6.48 20.86
CA ASP A 15 -10.14 7.55 20.03
C ASP A 15 -9.09 8.25 19.14
N ARG A 16 -7.79 7.95 19.32
CA ARG A 16 -6.67 8.46 18.53
C ARG A 16 -5.79 7.31 18.08
N VAL A 17 -5.31 7.37 16.84
CA VAL A 17 -4.32 6.43 16.29
C VAL A 17 -2.97 7.12 16.17
N ARG A 18 -1.89 6.38 16.45
CA ARG A 18 -0.52 6.81 16.18
C ARG A 18 0.09 5.86 15.16
N LEU A 19 0.43 6.40 13.99
CA LEU A 19 1.13 5.67 12.93
C LEU A 19 2.61 6.01 13.00
N ALA A 20 3.47 5.01 13.05
CA ALA A 20 4.92 5.16 13.08
C ALA A 20 5.52 4.30 11.96
N GLY A 21 6.14 4.95 10.99
CA GLY A 21 6.70 4.31 9.80
C GLY A 21 6.73 5.26 8.61
N ARG A 22 7.17 4.75 7.46
CA ARG A 22 7.34 5.54 6.24
C ARG A 22 6.03 5.67 5.47
N ILE A 23 5.93 6.69 4.62
CA ILE A 23 4.78 6.89 3.73
C ILE A 23 5.21 6.50 2.32
N LEU A 24 4.43 5.62 1.68
CA LEU A 24 4.60 5.27 0.28
C LEU A 24 3.64 6.11 -0.56
N PHE A 25 4.18 7.06 -1.32
CA PHE A 25 3.45 7.77 -2.36
C PHE A 25 3.48 6.95 -3.65
N LEU A 26 2.30 6.51 -4.10
CA LEU A 26 2.11 5.79 -5.35
C LEU A 26 2.03 6.83 -6.48
N THR A 27 3.18 7.22 -7.01
CA THR A 27 3.32 8.29 -8.02
C THR A 27 3.21 7.79 -9.46
N GLU A 28 2.91 8.69 -10.39
CA GLU A 28 2.92 8.36 -11.83
C GLU A 28 4.32 8.06 -12.35
N ASP A 29 5.32 8.73 -11.78
CA ASP A 29 6.73 8.54 -12.10
C ASP A 29 7.28 7.28 -11.40
N PRO A 30 7.73 6.26 -12.15
CA PRO A 30 8.28 5.03 -11.58
C PRO A 30 9.60 5.27 -10.82
N GLU A 31 10.37 6.30 -11.16
CA GLU A 31 11.64 6.57 -10.51
C GLU A 31 11.47 7.08 -9.08
N LEU A 32 10.44 7.90 -8.85
CA LEU A 32 10.06 8.32 -7.50
C LEU A 32 9.62 7.15 -6.61
N ILE A 33 9.01 6.11 -7.19
CA ILE A 33 8.73 4.88 -6.44
C ILE A 33 10.02 4.14 -6.11
N ARG A 34 10.91 3.93 -7.10
CA ARG A 34 12.20 3.24 -6.85
C ARG A 34 13.03 3.92 -5.77
N ARG A 35 13.09 5.25 -5.77
CA ARG A 35 13.75 6.04 -4.73
C ARG A 35 13.17 5.78 -3.34
N GLN A 36 11.84 5.73 -3.22
CA GLN A 36 11.19 5.38 -1.95
C GLN A 36 11.54 3.97 -1.50
N LEU A 37 11.51 3.00 -2.41
CA LEU A 37 11.89 1.61 -2.11
C LEU A 37 13.36 1.48 -1.70
N ALA A 38 14.23 2.34 -2.24
CA ALA A 38 15.65 2.42 -1.88
C ALA A 38 15.91 3.12 -0.53
N GLY A 39 14.86 3.60 0.17
CA GLY A 39 14.97 4.17 1.51
C GLY A 39 14.72 5.68 1.58
N GLU A 40 14.42 6.35 0.47
CA GLU A 40 14.16 7.79 0.49
C GLU A 40 12.73 8.11 0.95
N ASP A 41 12.57 9.07 1.87
CA ASP A 41 11.27 9.64 2.18
C ASP A 41 11.04 10.88 1.31
N LEU A 42 10.11 10.81 0.36
CA LEU A 42 9.81 11.95 -0.51
C LEU A 42 9.23 13.11 0.31
N PRO A 43 9.67 14.35 0.06
CA PRO A 43 9.08 15.51 0.69
C PRO A 43 7.63 15.68 0.22
N TRP A 44 6.77 16.16 1.11
CA TRP A 44 5.40 16.52 0.79
C TRP A 44 5.09 17.94 1.27
N ASP A 45 4.92 18.86 0.32
CA ASP A 45 4.63 20.25 0.57
C ASP A 45 3.13 20.46 0.80
N THR A 46 2.77 20.86 2.02
CA THR A 46 1.39 21.17 2.40
C THR A 46 0.98 22.61 2.09
N LYS A 47 1.94 23.50 1.84
CA LYS A 47 1.70 24.92 1.51
C LYS A 47 1.56 25.12 0.02
N THR A 48 2.28 24.36 -0.80
CA THR A 48 2.20 24.42 -2.26
C THR A 48 2.02 23.02 -2.85
N PRO A 49 0.81 22.43 -2.73
CA PRO A 49 0.54 21.05 -3.17
C PRO A 49 0.81 20.78 -4.65
N ALA A 50 0.78 21.81 -5.49
CA ALA A 50 1.08 21.71 -6.92
C ALA A 50 2.55 21.31 -7.22
N ASN A 51 3.46 21.48 -6.26
CA ASN A 51 4.86 21.07 -6.38
C ASN A 51 5.07 19.59 -6.03
N ASN A 52 4.08 18.93 -5.43
CA ASN A 52 4.20 17.53 -5.07
C ASN A 52 4.16 16.64 -6.31
N PRO A 53 4.78 15.45 -6.26
CA PRO A 53 4.65 14.46 -7.30
C PRO A 53 3.19 14.16 -7.64
N LYS A 54 2.90 13.97 -8.93
CA LYS A 54 1.59 13.47 -9.36
C LYS A 54 1.39 12.05 -8.84
N LEU A 55 0.29 11.86 -8.10
CA LEU A 55 -0.11 10.55 -7.60
C LEU A 55 -0.87 9.79 -8.70
N ARG A 56 -0.76 8.46 -8.70
CA ARG A 56 -1.51 7.59 -9.61
C ARG A 56 -2.98 7.56 -9.22
N ASP A 57 -3.81 8.05 -10.14
CA ASP A 57 -5.26 7.84 -10.12
C ASP A 57 -5.62 6.43 -10.65
N ASP A 58 -6.86 6.00 -10.42
CA ASP A 58 -7.45 4.82 -11.06
C ASP A 58 -6.71 3.50 -10.81
N ILE A 59 -6.02 3.37 -9.67
CA ILE A 59 -5.33 2.13 -9.28
C ILE A 59 -6.37 1.02 -9.10
N SER A 60 -6.27 -0.03 -9.90
CA SER A 60 -7.19 -1.18 -9.86
C SER A 60 -6.83 -2.22 -8.80
N THR A 61 -7.77 -3.10 -8.46
CA THR A 61 -7.49 -4.23 -7.58
C THR A 61 -6.49 -5.22 -8.19
N ASP A 62 -6.37 -5.31 -9.53
CA ASP A 62 -5.30 -6.08 -10.20
C ASP A 62 -3.93 -5.40 -10.09
N GLU A 63 -3.89 -4.07 -10.04
CA GLU A 63 -2.65 -3.34 -9.78
C GLU A 63 -2.20 -3.52 -8.33
N ILE A 64 -3.13 -3.57 -7.37
CA ILE A 64 -2.84 -3.83 -5.96
C ILE A 64 -2.43 -5.29 -5.75
N THR A 65 -3.16 -6.24 -6.34
CA THR A 65 -2.91 -7.68 -6.19
C THR A 65 -3.30 -8.38 -7.49
N PRO A 66 -2.34 -8.62 -8.39
CA PRO A 66 -2.59 -9.35 -9.64
C PRO A 66 -3.35 -10.65 -9.42
N ALA A 67 -4.32 -10.96 -10.28
CA ALA A 67 -5.23 -12.10 -10.12
C ALA A 67 -4.55 -13.45 -9.79
N HIS A 68 -3.38 -13.74 -10.37
CA HIS A 68 -2.66 -15.00 -10.13
C HIS A 68 -2.10 -15.11 -8.70
N TYR A 69 -2.04 -14.01 -7.95
CA TYR A 69 -1.69 -14.03 -6.54
C TYR A 69 -2.87 -14.18 -5.59
N CYS A 70 -4.11 -14.10 -6.10
CA CYS A 70 -5.30 -14.28 -5.27
C CYS A 70 -5.47 -15.72 -4.74
N PHE A 71 -4.61 -16.66 -5.17
CA PHE A 71 -4.54 -18.03 -4.67
C PHE A 71 -3.72 -18.18 -3.37
N TYR A 72 -3.12 -17.10 -2.85
CA TYR A 72 -2.56 -17.12 -1.51
C TYR A 72 -3.63 -16.82 -0.47
N PHE A 73 -3.64 -17.60 0.61
CA PHE A 73 -4.62 -17.51 1.71
C PHE A 73 -3.96 -17.24 3.06
N ASP A 74 -2.69 -16.83 3.06
CA ASP A 74 -1.88 -16.61 4.25
C ASP A 74 -1.09 -15.27 4.15
N GLN A 75 -0.16 -15.07 5.08
CA GLN A 75 0.66 -13.85 5.17
C GLN A 75 1.60 -13.65 3.98
N THR A 76 1.72 -14.60 3.05
CA THR A 76 2.46 -14.44 1.79
C THR A 76 1.89 -13.29 0.96
N LEU A 77 0.59 -12.97 1.11
CA LEU A 77 -0.02 -11.79 0.51
C LEU A 77 0.73 -10.48 0.87
N GLY A 78 1.40 -10.43 2.02
CA GLY A 78 2.21 -9.27 2.43
C GLY A 78 3.47 -9.05 1.58
N GLU A 79 3.85 -9.99 0.73
CA GLU A 79 5.03 -9.86 -0.13
C GLU A 79 4.71 -9.28 -1.51
N ILE A 80 3.44 -9.10 -1.85
CA ILE A 80 3.02 -8.81 -3.23
C ILE A 80 2.16 -7.54 -3.42
N PRO A 81 1.92 -6.65 -2.43
CA PRO A 81 1.11 -5.47 -2.70
C PRO A 81 1.77 -4.60 -3.76
N TYR A 82 0.94 -4.11 -4.68
CA TYR A 82 1.30 -3.22 -5.79
C TYR A 82 2.21 -3.83 -6.86
N MET A 83 2.42 -5.14 -6.88
CA MET A 83 3.22 -5.79 -7.94
C MET A 83 2.59 -5.70 -9.34
N GLY A 84 1.33 -5.29 -9.45
CA GLY A 84 0.70 -4.99 -10.73
C GLY A 84 0.70 -3.51 -11.08
N LEU A 85 1.14 -2.63 -10.18
CA LEU A 85 1.03 -1.18 -10.33
C LEU A 85 1.82 -0.69 -11.53
N LYS A 86 1.13 -0.06 -12.48
CA LYS A 86 1.76 0.54 -13.65
C LYS A 86 2.03 2.02 -13.38
N CYS A 87 3.25 2.45 -13.64
CA CYS A 87 3.70 3.84 -13.55
C CYS A 87 4.36 4.21 -14.87
N GLY A 88 3.63 4.93 -15.73
CA GLY A 88 4.00 5.05 -17.14
C GLY A 88 4.04 3.67 -17.83
N ASN A 89 5.21 3.33 -18.38
CA ASN A 89 5.44 2.03 -19.04
C ASN A 89 6.07 0.97 -18.12
N ASP A 90 6.35 1.32 -16.86
CA ASP A 90 7.05 0.46 -15.91
C ASP A 90 6.11 -0.14 -14.85
N VAL A 91 6.55 -1.25 -14.26
CA VAL A 91 6.00 -1.82 -13.03
C VAL A 91 7.10 -1.78 -11.97
N PRO A 92 7.20 -0.70 -11.16
CA PRO A 92 8.39 -0.42 -10.36
C PRO A 92 8.46 -1.16 -9.02
N ILE A 93 7.40 -1.88 -8.62
CA ILE A 93 7.32 -2.55 -7.32
C ILE A 93 7.47 -4.06 -7.51
N GLY A 94 8.53 -4.61 -6.93
CA GLY A 94 8.83 -6.03 -6.91
C GLY A 94 8.36 -6.73 -5.64
N ARG A 95 8.60 -8.05 -5.60
CA ARG A 95 8.19 -8.90 -4.48
C ARG A 95 8.95 -8.52 -3.19
N GLY A 96 8.18 -8.25 -2.15
CA GLY A 96 8.62 -7.92 -0.80
C GLY A 96 9.09 -6.48 -0.64
N ASP A 97 9.10 -5.65 -1.69
CA ASP A 97 9.63 -4.29 -1.65
C ASP A 97 8.86 -3.41 -0.67
N VAL A 98 7.53 -3.45 -0.72
CA VAL A 98 6.69 -2.66 0.20
C VAL A 98 6.92 -3.07 1.65
N LYS A 99 6.99 -4.37 1.91
CA LYS A 99 7.21 -4.92 3.27
C LYS A 99 8.59 -4.56 3.81
N ARG A 100 9.64 -4.68 2.99
CA ARG A 100 11.02 -4.25 3.36
C ARG A 100 11.13 -2.75 3.54
N GLY A 101 10.36 -1.98 2.78
CA GLY A 101 10.35 -0.52 2.84
C GLY A 101 9.84 0.05 4.17
N GLY A 102 9.17 -0.76 5.01
CA GLY A 102 8.73 -0.33 6.34
C GLY A 102 7.66 0.77 6.30
N PHE A 103 6.81 0.74 5.26
CA PHE A 103 5.75 1.72 5.08
C PHE A 103 4.57 1.41 6.01
N VAL A 104 4.03 2.44 6.65
CA VAL A 104 2.82 2.37 7.48
C VAL A 104 1.60 2.96 6.78
N CYS A 105 1.83 3.78 5.76
CA CYS A 105 0.78 4.46 5.00
C CYS A 105 1.04 4.36 3.50
N ALA A 106 0.01 4.11 2.70
CA ALA A 106 0.05 4.21 1.25
C ALA A 106 -0.87 5.35 0.79
N VAL A 107 -0.35 6.21 -0.09
CA VAL A 107 -1.07 7.39 -0.60
C VAL A 107 -1.16 7.28 -2.11
N SER A 108 -2.38 7.35 -2.65
CA SER A 108 -2.64 7.37 -4.08
C SER A 108 -3.48 8.58 -4.47
N GLY A 109 -3.65 8.74 -5.78
CA GLY A 109 -4.64 9.63 -6.33
C GLY A 109 -6.05 9.03 -6.20
N LYS A 110 -6.96 9.61 -6.97
CA LYS A 110 -8.40 9.34 -6.94
C LYS A 110 -8.73 7.94 -7.46
N ARG A 111 -9.93 7.46 -7.08
CA ARG A 111 -10.56 6.25 -7.64
C ARG A 111 -9.70 4.98 -7.50
N ARG A 112 -9.08 4.83 -6.33
CA ARG A 112 -8.40 3.60 -5.89
C ARG A 112 -9.38 2.43 -5.75
N GLY A 113 -8.90 1.23 -6.07
CA GLY A 113 -9.62 -0.03 -5.86
C GLY A 113 -10.65 -0.33 -6.96
N LYS A 114 -10.49 0.24 -8.15
CA LYS A 114 -11.41 -0.03 -9.27
C LYS A 114 -11.26 -1.47 -9.79
N GLY A 115 -12.31 -1.98 -10.44
CA GLY A 115 -12.32 -3.30 -11.06
C GLY A 115 -13.10 -4.32 -10.25
N SER A 116 -12.74 -5.60 -10.37
CA SER A 116 -13.43 -6.68 -9.65
C SER A 116 -13.15 -6.63 -8.15
N SER A 117 -14.12 -7.11 -7.37
CA SER A 117 -13.99 -7.28 -5.93
C SER A 117 -12.85 -8.26 -5.62
N ARG A 118 -11.94 -7.86 -4.74
CA ARG A 118 -10.79 -8.66 -4.30
C ARG A 118 -10.49 -8.34 -2.83
N GLU A 119 -10.84 -9.25 -1.94
CA GLU A 119 -10.52 -9.12 -0.52
C GLU A 119 -9.00 -9.22 -0.27
N GLN A 120 -8.28 -9.90 -1.16
CA GLN A 120 -6.84 -10.06 -1.10
C GLN A 120 -6.10 -8.73 -1.18
N SER A 121 -6.66 -7.70 -1.82
CA SER A 121 -6.03 -6.38 -1.92
C SER A 121 -5.79 -5.71 -0.56
N PRO A 122 -6.82 -5.47 0.29
CA PRO A 122 -6.59 -4.94 1.64
C PRO A 122 -5.79 -5.90 2.53
N TYR A 123 -5.93 -7.23 2.36
CA TYR A 123 -5.11 -8.19 3.12
C TYR A 123 -3.62 -8.14 2.76
N ALA A 124 -3.27 -7.93 1.49
CA ALA A 124 -1.90 -7.79 1.03
C ALA A 124 -1.24 -6.55 1.63
N GLU A 125 -1.93 -5.40 1.59
CA GLU A 125 -1.48 -4.14 2.19
C GLU A 125 -1.27 -4.29 3.70
N MET A 126 -2.29 -4.81 4.40
CA MET A 126 -2.23 -5.03 5.84
C MET A 126 -1.08 -5.98 6.23
N SER A 127 -0.91 -7.08 5.48
CA SER A 127 0.15 -8.08 5.74
C SER A 127 1.55 -7.57 5.42
N ALA A 128 1.66 -6.51 4.60
CA ALA A 128 2.92 -5.83 4.32
C ALA A 128 3.27 -4.76 5.36
N GLY A 129 2.35 -4.43 6.28
CA GLY A 129 2.56 -3.44 7.33
C GLY A 129 1.84 -2.10 7.11
N ILE A 130 1.11 -1.95 6.00
CA ILE A 130 0.29 -0.76 5.75
C ILE A 130 -0.90 -0.77 6.73
N GLN A 131 -1.09 0.33 7.44
CA GLN A 131 -2.16 0.52 8.41
C GLN A 131 -3.16 1.60 8.00
N LEU A 132 -2.75 2.49 7.08
CA LEU A 132 -3.58 3.56 6.53
C LEU A 132 -3.42 3.65 5.02
N VAL A 133 -4.54 3.90 4.34
CA VAL A 133 -4.58 4.23 2.93
C VAL A 133 -5.25 5.59 2.77
N ILE A 134 -4.67 6.46 1.95
CA ILE A 134 -5.24 7.78 1.57
C ILE A 134 -5.44 7.78 0.05
N ALA A 135 -6.67 8.04 -0.41
CA ALA A 135 -7.07 8.00 -1.82
C ALA A 135 -8.30 8.87 -2.10
#